data_AF-A0A7S4CID7-F1
#
_entry.id   AF-A0A7S4CID7-F1
#
_cell.length_a   1.000
_cell.length_b   1.000
_cell.length_c   1.000
_cell.angle_alpha   90.00
_cell.angle_beta   90.00
_cell.angle_gamma   90.00
#
_symmetry.space_group_name_H-M   'P 1'
#
loop_
_entity.id
_entity.type
_entity.pdbx_description
1 polymer ?
#
loop_
_entity_poly.entity_id
_entity_poly.type
_entity_poly.pdbx_seq_one_letter_code
_entity_poly.pdbx_strand_id
1 'polypeptide(L)'
;QALLEEVLIDNVRRFAPKLKDATGIVLGGDLALNVKANYAVQQHFQKRTWVPSSPSDDGVGIGAIWGIHRPWSHQELMYMGLPVLDIDQLDEYRMKYNGEMVSIQKVADTLLEGKIVGVML
;
A
#
# COMPACT_ATOMS: atom_id res chain seq x y z
N GLN A 1 10.04 11.81 14.38
CA GLN A 1 9.13 12.05 13.25
C GLN A 1 9.44 13.39 12.54
N ALA A 2 9.26 14.55 13.16
CA ALA A 2 9.48 15.85 12.50
C ALA A 2 10.87 16.00 11.84
N LEU A 3 11.94 15.56 12.52
CA LEU A 3 13.29 15.57 11.94
C LEU A 3 13.40 14.75 10.65
N LEU A 4 12.72 13.61 10.57
CA LEU A 4 12.72 12.78 9.35
C LEU A 4 12.03 13.52 8.19
N GLU A 5 10.92 14.18 8.47
CA GLU A 5 10.16 14.97 7.47
C GLU A 5 11.02 16.12 6.95
N GLU A 6 11.70 16.84 7.84
CA GLU A 6 12.62 17.92 7.50
C GLU A 6 13.78 17.43 6.63
N VAL A 7 14.47 16.37 7.06
CA VAL A 7 15.58 15.77 6.29
C VAL A 7 15.10 15.27 4.92
N LEU A 8 13.91 14.66 4.83
CA LEU A 8 13.37 14.18 3.57
C LEU A 8 13.06 15.36 2.62
N ILE A 9 12.40 16.40 3.12
CA ILE A 9 12.08 17.61 2.36
C ILE A 9 13.37 18.27 1.86
N ASP A 10 14.38 18.40 2.72
CA ASP A 10 15.66 18.99 2.35
C ASP A 10 16.40 18.17 1.30
N ASN A 11 16.34 16.84 1.38
CA ASN A 11 16.91 15.97 0.35
C ASN A 11 16.19 16.10 -0.99
N VAL A 12 14.85 16.16 -0.99
CA VAL A 12 14.06 16.36 -2.22
C VAL A 12 14.32 17.76 -2.81
N ARG A 13 14.48 18.79 -1.97
CA ARG A 13 14.76 20.16 -2.40
C ARG A 13 16.07 20.30 -3.19
N ARG A 14 17.06 19.43 -2.95
CA ARG A 14 18.30 19.37 -3.76
C ARG A 14 18.05 19.10 -5.24
N PHE A 15 16.89 18.52 -5.57
CA PHE A 15 16.47 18.23 -6.94
C PHE A 15 15.42 19.23 -7.47
N ALA A 16 15.21 20.38 -6.81
CA ALA A 16 14.23 21.39 -7.18
C ALA A 16 14.23 21.79 -8.68
N PRO A 17 15.39 21.94 -9.37
CA PRO A 17 15.38 22.22 -10.80
C PRO A 17 14.65 21.16 -11.63
N LYS A 18 14.79 19.88 -11.26
CA LYS A 18 14.11 18.76 -11.92
C LYS A 18 12.63 18.67 -11.55
N LEU A 19 12.25 19.19 -10.38
CA LEU A 19 10.85 19.16 -9.92
C LEU A 19 9.94 20.13 -10.67
N LYS A 20 10.50 21.18 -11.28
CA LYS A 20 9.72 22.17 -12.04
C LYS A 20 8.94 21.49 -13.18
N ASP A 21 9.64 20.63 -13.93
CA ASP A 21 9.09 19.94 -15.10
C ASP A 21 8.49 18.56 -14.76
N ALA A 22 8.68 18.08 -13.53
CA ALA A 22 8.13 16.81 -13.08
C ALA A 22 6.61 16.87 -12.89
N THR A 23 5.92 15.82 -13.31
CA THR A 23 4.47 15.63 -13.08
C THR A 23 4.15 15.22 -11.64
N GLY A 24 5.15 14.71 -10.91
CA GLY A 24 5.09 14.50 -9.48
C GLY A 24 6.34 13.81 -8.93
N ILE A 25 6.21 13.23 -7.74
CA ILE A 25 7.32 12.66 -6.96
C ILE A 25 7.00 11.20 -6.67
N VAL A 26 7.93 10.30 -6.97
CA VAL A 26 7.84 8.89 -6.56
C VAL A 26 8.75 8.69 -5.35
N LEU A 27 8.20 8.15 -4.26
CA LEU A 27 8.98 7.78 -3.08
C LEU A 27 9.08 6.25 -3.02
N GLY A 28 10.29 5.76 -2.78
CA GLY A 28 10.60 4.34 -2.60
C GLY A 28 11.63 4.14 -1.48
N GLY A 29 11.97 2.89 -1.22
CA GLY A 29 12.67 2.45 -0.02
C GLY A 29 11.76 2.39 1.22
N ASP A 30 12.28 1.85 2.32
CA ASP A 30 11.55 1.68 3.58
C ASP A 30 10.95 2.98 4.12
N LEU A 31 11.63 4.12 3.87
CA LEU A 31 11.15 5.42 4.31
C LEU A 31 9.79 5.79 3.71
N ALA A 32 9.46 5.29 2.52
CA ALA A 32 8.18 5.54 1.89
C ALA A 32 7.02 4.76 2.55
N LEU A 33 7.27 3.86 3.49
CA LEU A 33 6.23 3.29 4.37
C LEU A 33 5.74 4.33 5.41
N ASN A 34 6.47 5.43 5.61
CA ASN A 34 6.05 6.50 6.52
C ASN A 34 5.03 7.44 5.84
N VAL A 35 3.75 7.10 5.96
CA VAL A 35 2.65 7.86 5.34
C VAL A 35 2.63 9.34 5.74
N LYS A 36 3.04 9.68 6.97
CA LYS A 36 3.13 11.08 7.43
C LYS A 36 4.23 11.84 6.68
N ALA A 37 5.39 11.22 6.47
CA ALA A 37 6.48 11.81 5.70
C ALA A 37 6.11 11.98 4.21
N ASN A 38 5.42 10.99 3.62
CA ASN A 38 4.91 11.08 2.25
C ASN A 38 3.95 12.26 2.08
N TYR A 39 3.04 12.42 3.05
CA TYR A 39 2.10 13.54 3.07
C TYR A 39 2.83 14.89 3.23
N ALA A 40 3.82 14.98 4.11
CA ALA A 40 4.63 16.19 4.30
C ALA A 40 5.33 16.61 2.99
N VAL A 41 5.90 15.66 2.24
CA VAL A 41 6.50 15.92 0.91
C VAL A 41 5.44 16.43 -0.06
N GLN A 42 4.28 15.78 -0.15
CA GLN A 42 3.19 16.21 -1.02
C GLN A 42 2.74 17.64 -0.72
N GLN A 43 2.56 17.98 0.57
CA GLN A 43 2.15 19.31 1.00
C GLN A 43 3.25 20.35 0.75
N HIS A 44 4.52 20.01 0.94
CA HIS A 44 5.60 20.98 0.76
C HIS A 44 5.81 21.34 -0.71
N PHE A 45 5.80 20.34 -1.61
CA PHE A 45 6.10 20.56 -3.02
C PHE A 45 4.87 20.80 -3.89
N GLN A 46 3.65 20.60 -3.36
CA GLN A 46 2.39 20.74 -4.11
C GLN A 46 2.39 19.93 -5.42
N LYS A 47 2.99 18.75 -5.36
CA LYS A 47 3.12 17.79 -6.45
C LYS A 47 2.48 16.48 -6.02
N ARG A 48 1.87 15.75 -6.95
CA ARG A 48 1.34 14.42 -6.65
C ARG A 48 2.48 13.51 -6.21
N THR A 49 2.31 12.84 -5.08
CA THR A 49 3.27 11.87 -4.56
C THR A 49 2.73 10.46 -4.79
N TRP A 50 3.56 9.58 -5.35
CA TRP A 50 3.25 8.16 -5.54
C TRP A 50 4.18 7.29 -4.71
N VAL A 51 3.61 6.24 -4.13
CA VAL A 51 4.33 5.22 -3.39
C VAL A 51 3.83 3.87 -3.92
N PRO A 52 4.72 2.97 -4.39
CA PRO A 52 4.32 1.63 -4.80
C PRO A 52 3.82 0.82 -3.59
N SER A 53 3.05 -0.24 -3.83
CA SER A 53 2.55 -1.12 -2.74
C SER A 53 3.66 -1.81 -1.95
N SER A 54 4.77 -2.11 -2.62
CA SER A 54 6.02 -2.63 -2.03
C SER A 54 7.14 -1.62 -2.27
N PRO A 55 7.25 -0.55 -1.45
CA PRO A 55 8.30 0.44 -1.62
C PRO A 55 9.65 -0.01 -1.05
N SER A 56 9.64 -0.98 -0.13
CA SER A 56 10.82 -1.56 0.52
C SER A 56 11.56 -2.55 -0.39
N ASP A 57 12.56 -3.24 0.16
CA ASP A 57 13.40 -4.20 -0.56
C ASP A 57 12.62 -5.36 -1.21
N ASP A 58 11.43 -5.68 -0.68
CA ASP A 58 10.50 -6.64 -1.26
C ASP A 58 10.01 -6.24 -2.67
N GLY A 59 9.99 -4.94 -3.00
CA GLY A 59 9.63 -4.42 -4.31
C GLY A 59 10.77 -4.40 -5.33
N VAL A 60 12.03 -4.60 -4.90
CA VAL A 60 13.21 -4.46 -5.78
C VAL A 60 13.20 -5.50 -6.90
N GLY A 61 12.78 -6.73 -6.61
CA GLY A 61 12.66 -7.80 -7.61
C GLY A 61 11.67 -7.43 -8.73
N ILE A 62 10.53 -6.82 -8.36
CA ILE A 62 9.54 -6.32 -9.31
C ILE A 62 10.14 -5.21 -10.17
N GLY A 63 10.80 -4.23 -9.53
CA GLY A 63 11.46 -3.13 -10.22
C GLY A 63 12.53 -3.61 -11.20
N ALA A 64 13.30 -4.63 -10.83
CA ALA A 64 14.32 -5.23 -11.67
C ALA A 64 13.70 -5.91 -12.92
N ILE A 65 12.65 -6.71 -12.73
CA ILE A 65 11.93 -7.35 -13.84
C ILE A 65 11.35 -6.29 -14.77
N TRP A 66 10.73 -5.23 -14.24
CA TRP A 66 10.17 -4.15 -15.05
C TRP A 66 11.22 -3.28 -15.74
N GLY A 67 12.45 -3.27 -15.23
CA GLY A 67 13.60 -2.69 -15.93
C GLY A 67 13.89 -3.40 -17.27
N ILE A 68 13.64 -4.71 -17.34
CA ILE A 68 13.84 -5.55 -18.52
C ILE A 68 12.56 -5.63 -19.37
N HIS A 69 11.43 -5.89 -18.72
CA HIS A 69 10.12 -6.06 -19.34
C HIS A 69 9.09 -5.15 -18.68
N ARG A 70 8.97 -3.94 -19.23
CA ARG A 70 8.03 -2.94 -18.71
C ARG A 70 6.59 -3.41 -18.87
N PRO A 71 5.73 -3.22 -17.85
CA PRO A 71 4.32 -3.56 -17.98
C PRO A 71 3.63 -2.59 -18.95
N TRP A 72 2.68 -3.11 -19.75
CA TRP A 72 1.90 -2.33 -20.72
C TRP A 72 0.72 -1.58 -20.09
N SER A 73 0.35 -1.97 -18.86
CA SER A 73 -0.77 -1.43 -18.09
C SER A 73 -0.43 -1.44 -16.60
N HIS A 74 -1.26 -0.75 -15.80
CA HIS A 74 -1.19 -0.83 -14.36
C HIS A 74 -1.28 -2.29 -13.88
N GLN A 75 -0.45 -2.65 -12.90
CA GLN A 75 -0.41 -3.98 -12.30
C GLN A 75 -0.84 -3.88 -10.85
N GLU A 76 -1.74 -4.76 -10.42
CA GLU A 76 -2.19 -4.85 -9.03
C GLU A 76 -1.17 -5.63 -8.21
N LEU A 77 -0.32 -4.92 -7.46
CA LEU A 77 0.80 -5.50 -6.70
C LEU A 77 0.56 -5.50 -5.18
N MET A 78 -0.67 -5.25 -4.73
CA MET A 78 -0.98 -5.09 -3.31
C MET A 78 -0.93 -6.41 -2.53
N TYR A 79 -1.09 -7.53 -3.23
CA TYR A 79 -0.98 -8.86 -2.67
C TYR A 79 -0.42 -9.82 -3.72
N MET A 80 0.81 -10.28 -3.50
CA MET A 80 1.44 -11.33 -4.32
C MET A 80 1.77 -12.57 -3.47
N GLY A 81 1.07 -12.73 -2.35
CA GLY A 81 1.19 -13.90 -1.49
C GLY A 81 0.58 -15.15 -2.13
N LEU A 82 0.80 -16.30 -1.49
CA LEU A 82 0.06 -17.50 -1.85
C LEU A 82 -1.44 -17.27 -1.59
N PRO A 83 -2.33 -17.78 -2.44
CA PRO A 83 -3.75 -17.78 -2.13
C PRO A 83 -4.01 -18.55 -0.83
N VAL A 84 -5.16 -18.32 -0.21
CA VAL A 84 -5.63 -19.13 0.94
C VAL A 84 -5.63 -20.60 0.53
N LEU A 85 -4.70 -21.38 1.08
CA LEU A 85 -4.37 -22.71 0.59
C LEU A 85 -5.47 -23.75 0.86
N ASP A 86 -6.29 -23.51 1.87
CA ASP A 86 -7.38 -24.37 2.35
C ASP A 86 -8.75 -23.72 2.16
N ILE A 87 -8.90 -22.86 1.13
CA ILE A 87 -10.17 -22.19 0.83
C ILE A 87 -11.30 -23.16 0.53
N ASP A 88 -10.98 -24.35 0.02
CA ASP A 88 -11.92 -25.45 -0.23
C ASP A 88 -12.49 -26.06 1.07
N GLN A 89 -11.77 -25.92 2.19
CA GLN A 89 -12.21 -26.36 3.53
C GLN A 89 -13.04 -25.30 4.25
N LEU A 90 -13.29 -24.13 3.66
CA LEU A 90 -13.98 -23.02 4.31
C LEU A 90 -15.38 -23.41 4.82
N ASP A 91 -16.14 -24.17 4.03
CA ASP A 91 -17.46 -24.66 4.44
C ASP A 91 -17.38 -25.68 5.58
N GLU A 92 -16.35 -26.54 5.59
CA GLU A 92 -16.12 -27.48 6.69
C GLU A 92 -15.81 -26.74 7.99
N TYR A 93 -14.93 -25.73 7.93
CA TYR A 93 -14.63 -24.88 9.09
C TYR A 93 -15.86 -24.11 9.56
N ARG A 94 -16.67 -23.58 8.63
CA ARG A 94 -17.94 -22.91 8.94
C ARG A 94 -18.85 -23.84 9.73
N MET A 95 -19.05 -25.07 9.29
CA MET A 95 -19.87 -26.05 10.01
C MET A 95 -19.27 -26.44 11.36
N LYS A 96 -17.95 -26.68 11.40
CA LYS A 96 -17.23 -27.10 12.62
C LYS A 96 -17.29 -26.07 13.74
N TYR A 97 -17.22 -24.78 13.40
CA TYR A 97 -17.19 -23.67 14.37
C TYR A 97 -18.52 -22.92 14.46
N ASN A 98 -19.62 -23.48 13.94
CA ASN A 98 -20.94 -22.84 13.88
C ASN A 98 -20.91 -21.42 13.28
N GLY A 99 -20.08 -21.24 12.24
CA GLY A 99 -20.02 -20.02 11.46
C GLY A 99 -21.28 -19.82 10.61
N GLU A 100 -21.63 -18.55 10.40
CA GLU A 100 -22.80 -18.15 9.65
C GLU A 100 -22.41 -17.40 8.37
N MET A 101 -23.14 -17.66 7.29
CA MET A 101 -23.06 -16.83 6.09
C MET A 101 -23.83 -15.54 6.36
N VAL A 102 -23.13 -14.40 6.33
CA VAL A 102 -23.71 -13.09 6.63
C VAL A 102 -23.64 -12.17 5.43
N SER A 103 -24.58 -11.23 5.34
CA SER A 103 -24.54 -10.18 4.32
C SER A 103 -23.53 -9.08 4.68
N ILE A 104 -23.11 -8.31 3.68
CA ILE A 104 -22.29 -7.10 3.89
C ILE A 104 -22.97 -6.13 4.85
N GLN A 105 -24.31 -6.01 4.79
CA GLN A 105 -25.06 -5.16 5.72
C GLN A 105 -24.86 -5.60 7.17
N LYS A 106 -24.91 -6.90 7.45
CA LYS A 106 -24.70 -7.42 8.81
C LYS A 106 -23.28 -7.17 9.31
N VAL A 107 -22.29 -7.26 8.43
CA VAL A 107 -20.90 -6.90 8.76
C VAL A 107 -20.79 -5.41 9.08
N ALA A 108 -21.44 -4.54 8.28
CA ALA A 108 -21.46 -3.10 8.52
C ALA A 108 -22.13 -2.75 9.87
N ASP A 109 -23.29 -3.34 10.17
CA ASP A 109 -23.98 -3.15 11.44
C ASP A 109 -23.10 -3.59 12.62
N THR A 110 -22.39 -4.71 12.47
CA THR A 110 -21.45 -5.23 13.48
C THR A 110 -20.31 -4.25 13.76
N LEU A 111 -19.76 -3.60 12.71
CA LEU A 111 -18.74 -2.57 12.85
C LEU A 111 -19.30 -1.31 13.53
N LEU A 112 -20.53 -0.90 13.21
CA LEU A 112 -21.20 0.26 13.82
C LEU A 112 -21.46 0.06 15.32
N GLU A 113 -21.65 -1.18 15.76
CA GLU A 113 -21.73 -1.55 17.18
C GLU A 113 -20.37 -1.45 17.92
N GLY A 114 -19.28 -1.08 17.23
CA GLY A 114 -17.94 -0.95 17.80
C GLY A 114 -17.19 -2.27 17.91
N LYS A 115 -17.65 -3.33 17.22
CA LYS A 115 -16.95 -4.62 17.18
C LYS A 115 -15.84 -4.61 16.12
N ILE A 116 -14.88 -5.51 16.29
CA ILE A 116 -13.77 -5.74 15.35
C ILE A 116 -14.10 -6.94 14.47
N VAL A 117 -13.93 -6.78 13.15
CA VAL A 117 -14.12 -7.85 12.17
C VAL A 117 -12.79 -8.13 11.47
N GLY A 118 -12.33 -9.37 11.50
CA GLY A 118 -11.19 -9.82 10.70
C GLY A 118 -11.63 -10.14 9.27
N VAL A 119 -10.84 -9.69 8.29
CA VAL A 119 -11.06 -10.00 6.87
C VAL A 119 -9.84 -10.77 6.37
N MET A 120 -10.09 -11.91 5.71
CA MET A 120 -9.07 -12.64 4.97
C MET A 120 -9.38 -12.49 3.48
N LEU A 121 -8.37 -12.15 2.69
CA LEU A 121 -8.42 -11.92 1.25
C LEU A 121 -7.55 -12.96 0.53
#